data_AF-A0A6J2V1Y0-F1
#
_entry.id   AF-A0A6J2V1Y0-F1
#
_cell.length_a   1.000
_cell.length_b   1.000
_cell.length_c   1.000
_cell.angle_alpha   90.00
_cell.angle_beta   90.00
_cell.angle_gamma   90.00
#
_symmetry.space_group_name_H-M   'P 1'
#
loop_
_entity.id
_entity.type
_entity.pdbx_description
1 polymer ?
#
loop_
_entity_poly.entity_id
_entity_poly.type
_entity_poly.pdbx_seq_one_letter_code
_entity_poly.pdbx_strand_id
1 'polypeptide(L)'
;MAPKTMEPFARKIFKGVLLLEVIGVFGAYALFHKMNSSRDFRSTMSRTFPSVLEVYYKSNEWAGIYGIRELDQEAWSAKDE
;
A
#
# COMPACT_ATOMS: atom_id res chain seq x y z
N MET A 1 36.86 1.14 -21.40
CA MET A 1 36.63 0.21 -20.27
C MET A 1 35.46 -0.69 -20.67
N ALA A 2 35.70 -1.97 -21.01
CA ALA A 2 34.59 -2.87 -21.37
C ALA A 2 33.71 -3.13 -20.14
N PRO A 3 32.36 -3.10 -20.27
CA PRO A 3 31.48 -3.35 -19.14
C PRO A 3 31.71 -4.77 -18.62
N LYS A 4 31.98 -4.91 -17.32
CA LYS A 4 32.07 -6.22 -16.66
C LYS A 4 30.76 -6.96 -16.87
N THR A 5 30.77 -7.98 -17.72
CA THR A 5 29.62 -8.85 -17.97
C THR A 5 29.30 -9.63 -16.71
N MET A 6 28.15 -9.35 -16.07
CA MET A 6 27.68 -10.13 -14.92
C MET A 6 27.57 -11.62 -15.28
N GLU A 7 28.04 -12.49 -14.39
CA GLU A 7 27.94 -13.95 -14.54
C GLU A 7 26.48 -14.39 -14.75
N PRO A 8 26.24 -15.44 -15.55
CA PRO A 8 24.89 -15.87 -15.93
C PRO A 8 24.00 -16.21 -14.71
N PHE A 9 24.59 -16.69 -13.61
CA PHE A 9 23.87 -16.94 -12.37
C PHE A 9 23.41 -15.65 -11.68
N ALA A 10 24.32 -14.67 -11.52
CA ALA A 10 24.01 -13.37 -10.94
C ALA A 10 22.90 -12.63 -11.72
N ARG A 11 22.91 -12.73 -13.06
CA ARG A 11 21.84 -12.17 -13.91
C ARG A 11 20.48 -12.79 -13.62
N LYS A 12 20.40 -14.10 -13.38
CA LYS A 12 19.15 -14.80 -13.09
C LYS A 12 18.58 -14.39 -11.73
N ILE A 13 19.44 -14.30 -10.72
CA ILE A 13 19.05 -13.83 -9.38
C ILE A 13 18.59 -12.37 -9.45
N PHE A 14 19.34 -11.50 -10.10
CA PHE A 14 18.98 -10.08 -10.25
C PHE A 14 17.60 -9.90 -10.93
N LYS A 15 17.34 -10.63 -12.02
CA LYS A 15 16.02 -10.62 -12.67
C LYS A 15 14.90 -11.12 -11.76
N GLY A 16 15.17 -12.15 -10.96
CA GLY A 16 14.21 -12.67 -9.98
C GLY A 16 13.87 -11.64 -8.90
N VAL A 17 14.89 -11.00 -8.33
CA VAL A 17 14.70 -9.92 -7.34
C VAL A 17 13.94 -8.75 -7.93
N LEU A 18 14.31 -8.32 -9.14
CA LEU A 18 13.64 -7.24 -9.85
C LEU A 18 12.15 -7.55 -10.08
N LEU A 19 11.82 -8.78 -10.49
CA LEU A 19 10.43 -9.19 -10.69
C LEU A 19 9.65 -9.20 -9.36
N LEU A 20 10.27 -9.70 -8.29
CA LEU A 20 9.68 -9.71 -6.96
C LEU A 20 9.40 -8.29 -6.45
N GLU A 21 10.33 -7.35 -6.67
CA GLU A 21 10.17 -5.95 -6.30
C GLU A 21 9.02 -5.29 -7.07
N VAL A 22 8.94 -5.52 -8.38
CA VAL A 22 7.83 -5.03 -9.22
C VAL A 22 6.48 -5.55 -8.73
N ILE A 23 6.39 -6.84 -8.40
CA ILE A 23 5.16 -7.43 -7.85
C ILE A 23 4.82 -6.81 -6.50
N GLY A 24 5.80 -6.59 -5.63
CA GLY A 24 5.62 -5.95 -4.32
C GLY A 24 5.07 -4.53 -4.45
N VAL A 25 5.67 -3.70 -5.31
CA VAL A 25 5.21 -2.33 -5.58
C VAL A 25 3.81 -2.32 -6.17
N PHE A 26 3.52 -3.21 -7.11
CA PHE A 26 2.18 -3.31 -7.71
C PHE A 26 1.12 -3.73 -6.68
N GLY A 27 1.45 -4.67 -5.80
CA GLY A 27 0.58 -5.08 -4.69
C GLY A 27 0.28 -3.94 -3.72
N ALA A 28 1.31 -3.19 -3.30
CA ALA A 28 1.14 -2.02 -2.44
C ALA A 28 0.29 -0.93 -3.10
N TYR A 29 0.52 -0.66 -4.39
CA TYR A 29 -0.28 0.29 -5.16
C TYR A 29 -1.75 -0.14 -5.26
N ALA A 30 -2.01 -1.41 -5.60
CA ALA A 30 -3.37 -1.94 -5.70
C ALA A 30 -4.11 -1.87 -4.35
N LEU A 31 -3.41 -2.14 -3.25
CA LEU A 31 -3.94 -2.00 -1.90
C LEU A 31 -4.32 -0.54 -1.61
N PHE A 32 -3.40 0.39 -1.85
CA PHE A 32 -3.62 1.81 -1.63
C PHE A 32 -4.77 2.34 -2.50
N HIS A 33 -4.84 1.91 -3.76
CA HIS A 33 -5.92 2.26 -4.68
C HIS A 33 -7.28 1.76 -4.17
N LYS A 34 -7.37 0.52 -3.69
CA LYS A 34 -8.61 -0.02 -3.09
C LYS A 34 -9.03 0.75 -1.85
N MET A 35 -8.08 1.10 -0.97
CA MET A 35 -8.36 1.90 0.23
C MET A 35 -8.84 3.31 -0.12
N ASN A 36 -8.32 3.89 -1.21
CA ASN A 36 -8.76 5.20 -1.66
C ASN A 36 -10.16 5.16 -2.30
N SER A 37 -10.51 4.07 -2.99
CA SER A 37 -11.79 3.96 -3.70
C SER A 37 -12.96 3.49 -2.83
N SER A 38 -12.71 2.73 -1.75
CA SER A 38 -13.78 2.09 -0.97
C SER A 38 -13.60 2.30 0.53
N ARG A 39 -14.56 3.00 1.13
CA ARG A 39 -14.66 3.17 2.58
C ARG A 39 -14.95 1.86 3.31
N ASP A 40 -15.72 0.95 2.72
CA ASP A 40 -16.00 -0.36 3.33
C ASP A 40 -14.74 -1.25 3.37
N PHE A 41 -13.87 -1.13 2.37
CA PHE A 41 -12.57 -1.78 2.39
C PHE A 41 -11.70 -1.23 3.52
N ARG A 42 -11.67 0.09 3.73
CA ARG A 42 -11.00 0.70 4.89
C ARG A 42 -11.59 0.24 6.22
N SER A 43 -12.91 0.04 6.30
CA SER A 43 -13.59 -0.49 7.50
C SER A 43 -13.18 -1.92 7.80
N THR A 44 -13.06 -2.76 6.78
CA THR A 44 -12.56 -4.14 6.96
C THR A 44 -11.10 -4.11 7.39
N MET A 45 -10.29 -3.25 6.78
CA MET A 45 -8.87 -3.10 7.11
C MET A 45 -8.66 -2.55 8.53
N SER A 46 -9.55 -1.70 9.04
CA SER A 46 -9.48 -1.22 10.43
C SER A 46 -9.65 -2.38 11.43
N ARG A 47 -10.46 -3.38 11.10
CA ARG A 47 -10.69 -4.58 11.91
C ARG A 47 -9.59 -5.63 11.76
N THR A 48 -9.10 -5.86 10.54
CA THR A 48 -8.12 -6.93 10.27
C THR A 48 -6.67 -6.47 10.45
N PHE A 49 -6.32 -5.28 9.95
CA PHE A 49 -4.95 -4.77 9.89
C PHE A 49 -4.90 -3.25 10.20
N PRO A 50 -5.15 -2.84 11.46
CA PRO A 50 -5.24 -1.43 11.84
C PRO A 50 -3.95 -0.66 11.53
N SER A 51 -2.78 -1.29 11.68
CA SER A 51 -1.48 -0.65 11.39
C SER A 51 -1.32 -0.26 9.93
N VAL A 52 -1.84 -1.06 8.98
CA VAL A 52 -1.77 -0.74 7.55
C VAL A 52 -2.69 0.44 7.22
N LEU A 53 -3.87 0.47 7.84
CA LEU A 53 -4.79 1.60 7.72
C LEU A 53 -4.21 2.89 8.31
N GLU A 54 -3.49 2.80 9.42
CA GLU A 54 -2.82 3.95 10.02
C GLU A 54 -1.73 4.54 9.11
N VAL A 55 -0.94 3.68 8.45
CA VAL A 55 0.06 4.11 7.46
C VAL A 55 -0.61 4.81 6.28
N TYR A 56 -1.77 4.31 5.82
CA TYR A 56 -2.54 4.98 4.78
C TYR A 56 -2.98 6.39 5.23
N TYR A 57 -3.54 6.56 6.43
CA TYR A 57 -3.92 7.88 6.92
C TYR A 57 -2.72 8.81 7.05
N LYS A 58 -1.64 8.37 7.69
CA LYS A 58 -0.41 9.19 7.83
C LYS A 58 0.18 9.58 6.48
N SER A 59 0.16 8.68 5.50
CA SER A 59 0.67 8.95 4.15
C SER A 59 -0.18 10.02 3.45
N ASN A 60 -1.51 9.98 3.60
CA ASN A 60 -2.39 11.00 3.04
C ASN A 60 -2.25 12.35 3.77
N GLU A 61 -2.13 12.33 5.10
CA GLU A 61 -1.87 13.51 5.93
C GLU A 61 -0.54 14.17 5.57
N TRP A 62 0.52 13.39 5.30
CA TRP A 62 1.80 13.90 4.79
C TRP A 62 1.69 14.47 3.37
N ALA A 63 0.78 13.96 2.54
CA ALA A 63 0.46 14.53 1.24
C ALA A 63 -0.47 15.76 1.33
N GLY A 64 -0.83 16.20 2.54
CA GLY A 64 -1.70 17.35 2.78
C GLY A 64 -3.20 17.06 2.67
N ILE A 65 -3.59 15.79 2.57
CA ILE A 65 -5.00 15.37 2.53
C ILE A 65 -5.43 14.96 3.94
N TYR A 66 -6.14 15.86 4.60
CA TYR A 66 -6.67 15.66 5.97
C TYR A 66 -8.17 15.36 5.94
N GLY A 67 -8.72 14.88 7.06
CA GLY A 67 -10.17 14.67 7.20
C GLY A 67 -10.64 13.26 6.85
N ILE A 68 -9.83 12.44 6.18
CA ILE A 68 -10.24 11.09 5.75
C ILE A 68 -10.51 10.18 6.96
N ARG A 69 -9.70 10.30 8.02
CA ARG A 69 -9.81 9.47 9.22
C ARG A 69 -11.09 9.80 9.98
N GLU A 70 -11.37 11.07 10.14
CA GLU A 70 -12.51 11.62 10.86
C GLU A 70 -13.80 11.22 10.14
N LEU A 71 -13.86 11.43 8.81
CA LEU A 71 -15.00 11.03 7.97
C LEU A 71 -15.28 9.53 8.00
N ASP A 72 -14.23 8.71 8.10
CA ASP A 72 -14.39 7.26 8.22
C ASP A 72 -14.88 6.85 9.61
N GLN A 73 -14.38 7.48 10.68
CA GLN A 73 -14.86 7.24 12.03
C GLN A 73 -16.33 7.62 12.19
N GLU A 74 -16.73 8.81 11.72
CA GLU A 74 -18.14 9.25 11.73
C GLU A 74 -19.03 8.28 10.97
N ALA A 75 -18.62 7.86 9.77
CA ALA A 75 -19.39 6.94 8.94
C ALA A 75 -19.48 5.52 9.50
N TRP A 76 -18.52 5.08 10.31
CA TRP A 76 -18.55 3.77 10.97
C TRP A 76 -19.33 3.82 12.28
N SER A 77 -19.18 4.88 13.07
CA SER A 77 -19.98 5.08 14.28
C SER A 77 -21.47 5.21 13.98
N ALA A 78 -21.85 5.85 12.88
CA ALA A 78 -23.25 5.95 12.44
C ALA A 78 -23.84 4.64 11.88
N LYS A 79 -23.03 3.61 11.62
CA LYS A 79 -23.50 2.28 11.18
C LYS A 79 -23.80 1.33 12.34
N ASP A 80 -23.29 1.61 13.54
CA ASP A 80 -23.49 0.80 14.74
C ASP A 80 -24.66 1.32 15.62
N GLU A 81 -25.29 2.46 15.25
CA GLU A 81 -26.54 3.00 15.84
C GLU A 81 -27.81 2.53 15.09
#